data_AF-A0A953BEA1-F1
#
_entry.id   AF-A0A953BEA1-F1
#
_cell.length_a   1.000
_cell.length_b   1.000
_cell.length_c   1.000
_cell.angle_alpha   90.00
_cell.angle_beta   90.00
_cell.angle_gamma   90.00
#
_symmetry.space_group_name_H-M   'P 1'
#
loop_
_entity.id
_entity.type
_entity.pdbx_description
1 polymer ?
#
loop_
_entity_poly.entity_id
_entity_poly.type
_entity_poly.pdbx_seq_one_letter_code
_entity_poly.pdbx_strand_id
1 'polypeptide(L)'
;MHELCRTVRFCLPLSPRPDLSGSSNGFAGSPAPVGLSLWQAIDIVCRDIPDPTSGYVINIKDIDRIVRDRLVPFLQSAIVARPAASPEMLIAELARRMESIGTPWCRLIWRLSPYHAYEMHAADLSVCIVRVSFDFAAAHRLHNPALSDEENRRLFGKCNNPNGHGHNYRIEPAVEVSSGSSALSVMQIEQLVNTTLIERFDHRHLNEDTVEFGCDSGCNPTVENIARVFYELLAPVVASAGGRLRSMTVWETDRTSATFPA
;
A
#
# COMPACT_ATOMS: atom_id res chain seq x y z
N MET A 1 19.11 -7.36 12.33
CA MET A 1 17.90 -6.67 12.86
C MET A 1 16.68 -7.33 12.26
N HIS A 2 15.62 -7.49 13.03
CA HIS A 2 14.34 -8.04 12.60
C HIS A 2 13.34 -6.90 12.39
N GLU A 3 12.36 -7.13 11.52
CA GLU A 3 11.21 -6.24 11.35
C GLU A 3 9.96 -6.94 11.88
N LEU A 4 9.26 -6.29 12.81
CA LEU A 4 7.98 -6.72 13.35
C LEU A 4 6.90 -5.72 12.91
N CYS A 5 5.88 -6.19 12.21
CA CYS A 5 4.70 -5.39 11.89
C CYS A 5 3.51 -5.85 12.75
N ARG A 6 2.84 -4.90 13.41
CA ARG A 6 1.60 -5.15 14.16
C ARG A 6 0.48 -4.27 13.63
N THR A 7 -0.54 -4.90 13.06
CA THR A 7 -1.79 -4.25 12.62
C THR A 7 -2.82 -4.21 13.75
N VAL A 8 -3.33 -3.01 14.04
CA VAL A 8 -4.46 -2.78 14.93
C VAL A 8 -5.64 -2.26 14.11
N ARG A 9 -6.71 -3.05 14.03
CA ARG A 9 -7.96 -2.69 13.34
C ARG A 9 -8.98 -2.16 14.33
N PHE A 10 -9.69 -1.11 13.95
CA PHE A 10 -10.71 -0.47 14.79
C PHE A 10 -11.76 0.25 13.94
N CYS A 11 -12.94 0.44 14.53
CA CYS A 11 -13.99 1.26 13.93
C CYS A 11 -14.15 2.55 14.75
N LEU A 12 -14.27 3.68 14.07
CA LEU A 12 -14.54 4.98 14.68
C LEU A 12 -16.00 5.35 14.43
N PRO A 13 -16.87 5.34 15.46
CA PRO A 13 -18.27 5.71 15.28
C PRO A 13 -18.41 7.19 14.95
N LEU A 14 -19.39 7.53 14.12
CA LEU A 14 -19.71 8.94 13.82
C LEU A 14 -20.45 9.64 14.96
N SER A 15 -20.88 8.89 15.99
CA SER A 15 -21.54 9.43 17.18
C SER A 15 -20.53 10.11 18.13
N PRO A 16 -20.89 11.26 18.73
CA PRO A 16 -20.04 11.95 19.71
C PRO A 16 -19.96 11.24 21.07
N ARG A 17 -20.76 10.20 21.32
CA ARG A 17 -20.70 9.35 22.53
C ARG A 17 -20.68 7.87 22.13
N PRO A 18 -19.55 7.38 21.60
CA PRO A 18 -19.48 5.99 21.18
C PRO A 18 -19.39 5.07 22.40
N ASP A 19 -20.23 4.04 22.45
CA ASP A 19 -20.00 2.89 23.32
C ASP A 19 -18.92 2.03 22.66
N LEU A 20 -17.71 2.05 23.21
CA LEU A 20 -16.56 1.30 22.68
C LEU A 20 -16.43 -0.08 23.35
N SER A 21 -17.39 -0.49 24.18
CA SER A 21 -17.32 -1.76 24.91
C SER A 21 -17.72 -2.96 24.03
N GLY A 22 -17.09 -4.12 24.26
CA GLY A 22 -17.71 -5.41 23.93
C GLY A 22 -17.25 -6.18 22.68
N SER A 23 -16.27 -5.73 21.90
CA SER A 23 -15.76 -6.55 20.78
C SER A 23 -14.54 -7.40 21.14
N SER A 24 -14.71 -8.72 21.10
CA SER A 24 -13.61 -9.69 21.18
C SER A 24 -13.00 -10.03 19.81
N ASN A 25 -13.64 -9.63 18.70
CA ASN A 25 -13.16 -9.91 17.35
C ASN A 25 -12.14 -8.85 16.89
N GLY A 26 -10.88 -9.03 17.30
CA GLY A 26 -9.78 -8.16 16.88
C GLY A 26 -9.48 -8.18 15.37
N PHE A 27 -9.98 -9.17 14.62
CA PHE A 27 -9.80 -9.24 13.17
C PHE A 27 -10.76 -8.31 12.43
N ALA A 28 -12.02 -8.25 12.84
CA ALA A 28 -12.99 -7.29 12.29
C ALA A 28 -12.71 -5.85 12.74
N GLY A 29 -12.17 -5.70 13.95
CA GLY A 29 -11.84 -4.42 14.55
C GLY A 29 -12.31 -4.36 15.99
N SER A 30 -11.49 -3.75 16.83
CA SER A 30 -11.85 -3.44 18.20
C SER A 30 -11.42 -2.02 18.50
N PRO A 31 -12.33 -1.10 18.89
CA PRO A 31 -13.78 -1.31 19.06
C PRO A 31 -14.50 -1.75 17.77
N ALA A 32 -15.58 -2.52 17.93
CA ALA A 32 -16.43 -2.97 16.81
C ALA A 32 -17.24 -1.80 16.23
N PRO A 33 -17.77 -1.93 15.00
CA PRO A 33 -18.68 -0.93 14.48
C PRO A 33 -19.95 -0.87 15.34
N VAL A 34 -20.30 0.33 15.79
CA VAL A 34 -21.58 0.63 16.47
C VAL A 34 -22.29 1.70 15.63
N GLY A 35 -23.45 1.36 15.05
CA GLY A 35 -24.12 2.23 14.08
C GLY A 35 -23.25 2.50 12.84
N LEU A 36 -23.38 3.70 12.26
CA LEU A 36 -22.48 4.15 11.18
C LEU A 36 -21.09 4.47 11.76
N SER A 37 -20.09 3.72 11.30
CA SER A 37 -18.70 3.81 11.76
C SER A 37 -17.73 3.74 10.58
N LEU A 38 -16.58 4.38 10.71
CA LEU A 38 -15.47 4.31 9.75
C LEU A 38 -14.51 3.20 10.17
N TRP A 39 -14.34 2.17 9.34
CA TRP A 39 -13.31 1.17 9.54
C TRP A 39 -11.94 1.76 9.23
N GLN A 40 -10.96 1.51 10.09
CA GLN A 40 -9.57 1.91 9.89
C GLN A 40 -8.62 0.86 10.45
N ALA A 41 -7.36 0.92 10.02
CA ALA A 41 -6.29 0.14 10.62
C ALA A 41 -5.01 0.96 10.76
N ILE A 42 -4.22 0.67 11.77
CA ILE A 42 -2.87 1.21 11.92
C ILE A 42 -1.89 0.05 11.97
N ASP A 43 -0.93 0.04 11.06
CA ASP A 43 0.24 -0.83 11.13
C ASP A 43 1.39 -0.06 11.79
N ILE A 44 1.91 -0.60 12.89
CA ILE A 44 3.15 -0.15 13.50
C ILE A 44 4.24 -1.14 13.13
N VAL A 45 5.26 -0.66 12.44
CA VAL A 45 6.44 -1.44 12.09
C VAL A 45 7.57 -1.03 13.03
N CYS A 46 8.13 -2.01 13.73
CA CYS A 46 9.30 -1.85 14.58
C CYS A 46 10.48 -2.63 14.00
N ARG A 47 11.68 -2.07 14.12
CA ARG A 47 12.90 -2.72 13.65
C ARG A 47 13.97 -2.68 14.72
N ASP A 48 14.35 -3.85 15.24
CA ASP A 48 15.40 -3.97 16.25
C ASP A 48 16.00 -5.40 16.31
N ILE A 49 16.99 -5.61 17.17
CA ILE A 49 17.49 -6.93 17.56
C ILE A 49 16.54 -7.50 18.62
N PRO A 50 16.00 -8.72 18.46
CA PRO A 50 15.19 -9.35 19.49
C PRO A 50 15.95 -9.49 20.80
N ASP A 51 15.28 -9.17 21.92
CA ASP A 51 15.84 -9.33 23.26
C ASP A 51 16.25 -10.80 23.49
N PRO A 52 17.48 -11.09 23.98
CA PRO A 52 17.99 -12.45 24.07
C PRO A 52 17.25 -13.35 25.07
N THR A 53 16.47 -12.77 26.00
CA THR A 53 15.72 -13.54 27.01
C THR A 53 14.32 -13.89 26.52
N SER A 54 13.60 -12.91 26.01
CA SER A 54 12.19 -13.02 25.58
C SER A 54 12.04 -13.40 24.10
N GLY A 55 13.05 -13.13 23.27
CA GLY A 55 13.00 -13.30 21.82
C GLY A 55 12.13 -12.25 21.11
N TYR A 56 11.67 -11.20 21.80
CA TYR A 56 10.83 -10.16 21.22
C TYR A 56 11.64 -8.95 20.77
N VAL A 57 11.28 -8.40 19.61
CA VAL A 57 11.65 -7.02 19.25
C VAL A 57 10.93 -6.04 20.19
N ILE A 58 9.64 -6.28 20.41
CA ILE A 58 8.77 -5.57 21.35
C ILE A 58 7.56 -6.44 21.64
N ASN A 59 6.98 -6.35 22.84
CA ASN A 59 5.71 -6.99 23.14
C ASN A 59 4.57 -6.30 22.38
N ILE A 60 3.88 -7.03 21.50
CA ILE A 60 2.79 -6.48 20.67
C ILE A 60 1.63 -5.89 21.50
N LYS A 61 1.48 -6.30 22.78
CA LYS A 61 0.48 -5.71 23.69
C LYS A 61 0.77 -4.24 24.00
N ASP A 62 2.05 -3.84 23.99
CA ASP A 62 2.42 -2.45 24.16
C ASP A 62 1.98 -1.62 22.96
N ILE A 63 2.19 -2.14 21.74
CA ILE A 63 1.67 -1.54 20.50
C ILE A 63 0.14 -1.41 20.54
N ASP A 64 -0.55 -2.49 20.88
CA ASP A 64 -2.02 -2.50 20.96
C ASP A 64 -2.52 -1.43 21.95
N ARG A 65 -1.90 -1.35 23.14
CA ARG A 65 -2.23 -0.34 24.17
C ARG A 65 -1.99 1.08 23.68
N ILE A 66 -0.86 1.34 23.05
CA ILE A 66 -0.52 2.66 22.48
C ILE A 66 -1.58 3.09 21.48
N VAL A 67 -1.90 2.23 20.51
CA VAL A 67 -2.85 2.56 19.46
C VAL A 67 -4.23 2.81 20.06
N ARG A 68 -4.68 1.94 20.96
CA ARG A 68 -6.03 2.01 21.56
C ARG A 68 -6.20 3.15 22.55
N ASP A 69 -5.18 3.45 23.35
CA ASP A 69 -5.31 4.43 24.45
C ASP A 69 -4.88 5.83 24.02
N ARG A 70 -4.08 5.96 22.96
CA ARG A 70 -3.55 7.26 22.50
C ARG A 70 -3.98 7.65 21.09
N LEU A 71 -3.84 6.76 20.12
CA LEU A 71 -4.06 7.11 18.70
C LEU A 71 -5.55 7.09 18.33
N VAL A 72 -6.28 6.04 18.73
CA VAL A 72 -7.72 5.89 18.46
C VAL A 72 -8.55 7.04 19.06
N PRO A 73 -8.38 7.44 20.34
CA PRO A 73 -9.11 8.57 20.91
C PRO A 73 -8.79 9.88 20.20
N PHE A 74 -7.53 10.08 19.82
CA PHE A 74 -7.13 11.25 19.05
C PHE A 74 -7.83 11.31 17.68
N LEU A 75 -7.88 10.20 16.93
CA LEU A 75 -8.59 10.14 15.65
C LEU A 75 -10.09 10.35 15.81
N GLN A 76 -10.69 9.75 16.84
CA GLN A 76 -12.10 9.96 17.17
C GLN A 76 -12.41 11.44 17.42
N SER A 77 -11.58 12.12 18.23
CA SER A 77 -11.74 13.56 18.46
C SER A 77 -11.49 14.38 17.19
N ALA A 78 -10.51 14.00 16.37
CA ALA A 78 -10.19 14.72 15.13
C ALA A 78 -11.34 14.65 14.11
N ILE A 79 -11.99 13.50 13.94
CA ILE A 79 -13.13 13.34 13.03
C ILE A 79 -14.28 14.29 13.40
N VAL A 80 -14.57 14.43 14.70
CA VAL A 80 -15.66 15.29 15.17
C VAL A 80 -15.28 16.77 15.13
N ALA A 81 -14.07 17.12 15.60
CA ALA A 81 -13.67 18.51 15.77
C ALA A 81 -13.10 19.15 14.48
N ARG A 82 -12.54 18.34 13.58
CA ARG A 82 -11.82 18.78 12.38
C ARG A 82 -12.12 17.89 11.16
N PRO A 83 -13.40 17.77 10.75
CA PRO A 83 -13.78 16.87 9.65
C PRO A 83 -13.13 17.23 8.29
N ALA A 84 -12.65 18.46 8.12
CA ALA A 84 -11.94 18.93 6.93
C ALA A 84 -10.40 18.78 7.03
N ALA A 85 -9.86 18.24 8.13
CA ALA A 85 -8.43 18.01 8.26
C ALA A 85 -7.96 16.94 7.26
N SER A 86 -6.85 17.22 6.57
CA SER A 86 -6.30 16.28 5.61
C SER A 86 -5.65 15.08 6.33
N PRO A 87 -5.70 13.87 5.74
CA PRO A 87 -5.09 12.70 6.36
C PRO A 87 -3.57 12.84 6.58
N GLU A 88 -2.87 13.57 5.70
CA GLU A 88 -1.43 13.86 5.81
C GLU A 88 -1.11 14.67 7.07
N MET A 89 -1.96 15.66 7.40
CA MET A 89 -1.82 16.43 8.65
C MET A 89 -2.06 15.53 9.86
N LEU A 90 -3.10 14.69 9.82
CA LEU A 90 -3.47 13.83 10.94
C LEU A 90 -2.43 12.74 11.18
N ILE A 91 -1.89 12.10 10.15
CA ILE A 91 -0.84 11.10 10.32
C ILE A 91 0.46 11.73 10.86
N ALA A 92 0.79 12.97 10.49
CA ALA A 92 1.91 13.70 11.09
C ALA A 92 1.70 13.99 12.58
N GLU A 93 0.47 14.25 13.01
CA GLU A 93 0.12 14.36 14.43
C GLU A 93 0.14 13.01 15.16
N LEU A 94 -0.23 11.92 14.49
CA LEU A 94 -0.09 10.56 15.01
C LEU A 94 1.38 10.17 15.18
N ALA A 95 2.23 10.44 14.19
CA ALA A 95 3.66 10.13 14.23
C ALA A 95 4.37 10.90 15.36
N ARG A 96 4.07 12.18 15.55
CA ARG A 96 4.58 12.96 16.71
C ARG A 96 4.12 12.41 18.06
N ARG A 97 2.93 11.80 18.13
CA ARG A 97 2.48 11.09 19.34
C ARG A 97 3.25 9.80 19.56
N MET A 98 3.68 9.14 18.48
CA MET A 98 4.53 7.95 18.53
C MET A 98 5.96 8.26 19.02
N GLU A 99 6.50 9.46 18.80
CA GLU A 99 7.83 9.85 19.33
C GLU A 99 7.91 9.78 20.86
N SER A 100 6.79 10.00 21.56
CA SER A 100 6.71 9.93 23.02
C SER A 100 6.80 8.51 23.60
N ILE A 101 7.07 7.53 22.74
CA ILE A 101 6.98 6.11 23.04
C ILE A 101 8.36 5.52 22.80
N GLY A 102 8.98 5.00 23.86
CA GLY A 102 10.32 4.37 23.85
C GLY A 102 10.36 3.03 23.10
N THR A 103 9.69 2.94 21.95
CA THR A 103 9.58 1.78 21.09
C THR A 103 10.35 2.03 19.80
N PRO A 104 11.08 1.04 19.26
CA PRO A 104 11.88 1.19 18.04
C PRO A 104 11.00 1.15 16.78
N TRP A 105 9.95 1.97 16.73
CA TRP A 105 9.11 2.08 15.56
C TRP A 105 9.89 2.78 14.44
N CYS A 106 9.76 2.26 13.22
CA CYS A 106 10.38 2.82 12.03
C CYS A 106 9.35 3.28 10.99
N ARG A 107 8.16 2.67 10.97
CA ARG A 107 7.06 3.04 10.06
C ARG A 107 5.72 3.02 10.79
N LEU A 108 4.91 4.03 10.50
CA LEU A 108 3.50 4.14 10.90
C LEU A 108 2.68 4.15 9.61
N ILE A 109 1.81 3.17 9.40
CA ILE A 109 0.92 3.12 8.23
C ILE A 109 -0.52 3.21 8.72
N TRP A 110 -1.22 4.26 8.36
CA TRP A 110 -2.63 4.47 8.66
C TRP A 110 -3.49 4.16 7.43
N ARG A 111 -4.30 3.11 7.53
CA ARG A 111 -5.22 2.64 6.49
C ARG A 111 -6.61 3.23 6.74
N LEU A 112 -7.08 4.02 5.80
CA LEU A 112 -8.46 4.51 5.76
C LEU A 112 -9.41 3.47 5.15
N SER A 113 -8.86 2.56 4.35
CA SER A 113 -9.54 1.39 3.79
C SER A 113 -8.47 0.32 3.48
N PRO A 114 -8.86 -0.90 3.06
CA PRO A 114 -7.89 -1.89 2.57
C PRO A 114 -7.05 -1.41 1.37
N TYR A 115 -7.47 -0.35 0.68
CA TYR A 115 -6.92 0.10 -0.60
C TYR A 115 -6.36 1.53 -0.57
N HIS A 116 -6.41 2.20 0.58
CA HIS A 116 -5.94 3.57 0.73
C HIS A 116 -5.27 3.74 2.10
N ALA A 117 -3.98 4.07 2.06
CA ALA A 117 -3.18 4.26 3.25
C ALA A 117 -2.25 5.47 3.14
N TYR A 118 -1.93 6.02 4.31
CA TYR A 118 -0.89 7.03 4.51
C TYR A 118 0.21 6.40 5.35
N GLU A 119 1.46 6.69 5.05
CA GLU A 119 2.60 6.12 5.72
C GLU A 119 3.60 7.22 6.10
N MET A 120 4.16 7.11 7.30
CA MET A 120 5.23 7.97 7.79
C MET A 120 6.38 7.15 8.33
N HIS A 121 7.60 7.65 8.12
CA HIS A 121 8.83 7.01 8.58
C HIS A 121 9.38 7.78 9.77
N ALA A 122 9.79 7.08 10.83
CA ALA A 122 10.33 7.72 12.03
C ALA A 122 11.58 8.57 11.76
N ALA A 123 12.32 8.25 10.69
CA ALA A 123 13.53 8.97 10.29
C ALA A 123 13.25 10.36 9.69
N ASP A 124 12.04 10.60 9.15
CA ASP A 124 11.67 11.87 8.54
C ASP A 124 10.14 12.09 8.64
N LEU A 125 9.74 12.94 9.58
CA LEU A 125 8.33 13.27 9.80
C LEU A 125 7.82 14.41 8.88
N SER A 126 8.65 14.93 7.97
CA SER A 126 8.24 15.95 7.00
C SER A 126 7.66 15.35 5.71
N VAL A 127 7.82 14.03 5.53
CA VAL A 127 7.41 13.29 4.33
C VAL A 127 6.28 12.34 4.68
N CYS A 128 5.24 12.37 3.85
CA CYS A 128 4.12 11.43 3.91
C CYS A 128 4.14 10.57 2.63
N ILE A 129 3.93 9.26 2.76
CA ILE A 129 3.79 8.35 1.63
C ILE A 129 2.30 8.02 1.49
N VAL A 130 1.71 8.35 0.36
CA VAL A 130 0.34 7.99 0.00
C VAL A 130 0.37 6.69 -0.81
N ARG A 131 -0.47 5.74 -0.42
CA ARG A 131 -0.68 4.46 -1.12
C ARG A 131 -2.14 4.34 -1.50
N VAL A 132 -2.41 4.21 -2.79
CA VAL A 132 -3.76 4.00 -3.32
C VAL A 132 -3.70 2.82 -4.28
N SER A 133 -4.60 1.85 -4.10
CA SER A 133 -4.69 0.70 -4.99
C SER A 133 -5.61 0.97 -6.17
N PHE A 134 -5.24 0.43 -7.34
CA PHE A 134 -6.03 0.42 -8.56
C PHE A 134 -6.08 -1.01 -9.10
N ASP A 135 -7.09 -1.33 -9.89
CA ASP A 135 -7.17 -2.59 -10.62
C ASP A 135 -7.14 -2.36 -12.14
N PHE A 136 -6.64 -3.35 -12.87
CA PHE A 136 -6.79 -3.44 -14.31
C PHE A 136 -6.84 -4.91 -14.73
N ALA A 137 -7.63 -5.22 -15.76
CA ALA A 137 -7.76 -6.55 -16.31
C ALA A 137 -6.91 -6.67 -17.58
N ALA A 138 -6.00 -7.63 -17.65
CA ALA A 138 -5.20 -7.84 -18.85
C ALA A 138 -4.90 -9.31 -19.11
N ALA A 139 -4.78 -9.65 -20.40
CA ALA A 139 -4.33 -10.94 -20.87
C ALA A 139 -2.84 -10.89 -21.25
N HIS A 140 -2.15 -12.02 -21.16
CA HIS A 140 -0.76 -12.17 -21.59
C HIS A 140 -0.36 -13.62 -21.82
N ARG A 141 0.83 -13.79 -22.40
CA ARG A 141 1.54 -15.06 -22.54
C ARG A 141 2.99 -14.86 -22.13
N LEU A 142 3.47 -15.72 -21.24
CA LEU A 142 4.90 -15.76 -20.94
C LEU A 142 5.60 -16.63 -21.97
N HIS A 143 6.44 -16.02 -22.80
CA HIS A 143 7.14 -16.71 -23.89
C HIS A 143 8.49 -16.03 -24.18
N ASN A 144 9.50 -16.84 -24.47
CA ASN A 144 10.80 -16.37 -24.95
C ASN A 144 11.03 -16.89 -26.39
N PRO A 145 11.09 -16.01 -27.40
CA PRO A 145 11.25 -16.42 -28.80
C PRO A 145 12.64 -17.02 -29.09
N ALA A 146 13.63 -16.85 -28.21
CA ALA A 146 14.95 -17.45 -28.33
C ALA A 146 15.01 -18.91 -27.85
N LEU A 147 13.94 -19.42 -27.23
CA LEU A 147 13.84 -20.80 -26.73
C LEU A 147 12.93 -21.63 -27.63
N SER A 148 13.19 -22.94 -27.71
CA SER A 148 12.26 -23.88 -28.35
C SER A 148 10.92 -23.95 -27.63
N ASP A 149 9.89 -24.48 -28.30
CA ASP A 149 8.57 -24.71 -27.69
C ASP A 149 8.63 -25.61 -26.46
N GLU A 150 9.50 -26.62 -26.46
CA GLU A 150 9.67 -27.52 -25.31
C GLU A 150 10.32 -26.80 -24.13
N GLU A 151 11.36 -26.01 -24.37
CA GLU A 151 12.02 -25.20 -23.34
C GLU A 151 11.06 -24.16 -22.76
N ASN A 152 10.27 -23.50 -23.61
CA ASN A 152 9.24 -22.56 -23.18
C ASN A 152 8.17 -23.22 -22.31
N ARG A 153 7.62 -24.36 -22.74
CA ARG A 153 6.64 -25.13 -21.95
C ARG A 153 7.24 -25.60 -20.63
N ARG A 154 8.51 -26.00 -20.61
CA ARG A 154 9.21 -26.42 -19.38
C ARG A 154 9.44 -25.26 -18.42
N LEU A 155 9.82 -24.08 -18.94
CA LEU A 155 10.16 -22.92 -18.14
C LEU A 155 8.93 -22.21 -17.58
N PHE A 156 7.93 -21.94 -18.42
CA PHE A 156 6.77 -21.11 -18.08
C PHE A 156 5.50 -21.93 -17.79
N GLY A 157 5.50 -23.23 -18.10
CA GLY A 157 4.38 -24.11 -17.82
C GLY A 157 3.06 -23.61 -18.41
N LYS A 158 2.02 -23.53 -17.56
CA LYS A 158 0.68 -23.08 -17.96
C LYS A 158 0.67 -21.62 -18.45
N CYS A 159 1.61 -20.79 -18.02
CA CYS A 159 1.69 -19.39 -18.43
C CYS A 159 2.13 -19.22 -19.90
N ASN A 160 2.65 -20.27 -20.55
CA ASN A 160 3.02 -20.28 -21.96
C ASN A 160 1.92 -20.79 -22.90
N ASN A 161 0.67 -20.94 -22.43
CA ASN A 161 -0.48 -21.28 -23.30
C ASN A 161 -0.44 -20.43 -24.59
N PRO A 162 -0.46 -21.02 -25.80
CA PRO A 162 -0.40 -20.27 -27.07
C PRO A 162 -1.45 -19.18 -27.21
N ASN A 163 -2.63 -19.37 -26.60
CA ASN A 163 -3.71 -18.39 -26.59
C ASN A 163 -3.69 -17.46 -25.36
N GLY A 164 -2.61 -17.49 -24.58
CA GLY A 164 -2.45 -16.71 -23.36
C GLY A 164 -3.36 -17.15 -22.21
N HIS A 165 -3.41 -16.29 -21.21
CA HIS A 165 -4.34 -16.29 -20.07
C HIS A 165 -4.45 -14.84 -19.57
N GLY A 166 -5.25 -14.57 -18.54
CA GLY A 166 -5.36 -13.21 -18.00
C GLY A 166 -5.59 -13.17 -16.51
N HIS A 167 -5.45 -11.97 -15.96
CA HIS A 167 -5.59 -11.68 -14.54
C HIS A 167 -6.29 -10.35 -14.33
N ASN A 168 -6.93 -10.24 -13.16
CA ASN A 168 -7.35 -8.95 -12.61
C ASN A 168 -6.20 -8.49 -11.70
N TYR A 169 -5.29 -7.72 -12.28
CA TYR A 169 -4.14 -7.21 -11.57
C TYR A 169 -4.58 -6.12 -10.60
N ARG A 170 -3.90 -6.03 -9.45
CA ARG A 170 -3.94 -4.85 -8.58
C ARG A 170 -2.59 -4.16 -8.61
N ILE A 171 -2.57 -2.85 -8.65
CA ILE A 171 -1.35 -2.04 -8.53
C ILE A 171 -1.48 -1.07 -7.36
N GLU A 172 -0.37 -0.83 -6.66
CA GLU A 172 -0.27 0.14 -5.56
C GLU A 172 1.01 0.96 -5.72
N PRO A 173 0.93 2.16 -6.33
CA PRO A 173 2.00 3.15 -6.22
C PRO A 173 2.11 3.66 -4.78
N ALA A 174 3.34 3.75 -4.28
CA ALA A 174 3.68 4.44 -3.04
C ALA A 174 4.30 5.79 -3.40
N VAL A 175 3.56 6.87 -3.24
CA VAL A 175 3.97 8.21 -3.65
C VAL A 175 4.31 9.05 -2.43
N GLU A 176 5.55 9.50 -2.32
CA GLU A 176 5.91 10.55 -1.38
C GLU A 176 5.33 11.89 -1.81
N VAL A 177 4.66 12.52 -0.86
CA VAL A 177 4.10 13.86 -0.96
C VAL A 177 4.69 14.71 0.17
N SER A 178 5.00 15.96 -0.14
CA SER A 178 5.47 16.92 0.86
C SER A 178 4.33 17.27 1.82
N SER A 179 4.63 17.51 3.10
CA SER A 179 3.64 18.05 4.02
C SER A 179 3.40 19.55 3.70
N GLY A 180 2.19 19.95 3.31
CA GLY A 180 1.84 21.37 3.10
C GLY A 180 0.73 21.61 2.07
N SER A 181 0.43 22.89 1.81
CA SER A 181 -0.63 23.29 0.87
C SER A 181 -0.32 23.02 -0.61
N SER A 182 0.91 22.66 -0.93
CA SER A 182 1.37 22.28 -2.29
C SER A 182 1.62 20.77 -2.42
N ALA A 183 1.09 19.97 -1.49
CA ALA A 183 1.17 18.51 -1.57
C ALA A 183 0.39 17.99 -2.78
N LEU A 184 0.95 16.99 -3.46
CA LEU A 184 0.23 16.26 -4.50
C LEU A 184 -0.97 15.56 -3.86
N SER A 185 -2.18 15.95 -4.26
CA SER A 185 -3.42 15.38 -3.73
C SER A 185 -3.66 13.94 -4.25
N VAL A 186 -4.47 13.18 -3.51
CA VAL A 186 -4.91 11.84 -3.93
C VAL A 186 -5.56 11.86 -5.32
N MET A 187 -6.43 12.83 -5.60
CA MET A 187 -7.08 12.97 -6.90
C MET A 187 -6.07 13.17 -8.04
N GLN A 188 -4.98 13.90 -7.79
CA GLN A 188 -3.92 14.07 -8.78
C GLN A 188 -3.14 12.76 -8.97
N ILE A 189 -2.85 12.02 -7.90
CA ILE A 189 -2.22 10.69 -8.00
C ILE A 189 -3.10 9.75 -8.82
N GLU A 190 -4.41 9.70 -8.54
CA GLU A 190 -5.38 8.90 -9.28
C GLU A 190 -5.39 9.27 -10.76
N GLN A 191 -5.42 10.57 -11.09
CA GLN A 191 -5.39 11.02 -12.48
C GLN A 191 -4.09 10.63 -13.20
N LEU A 192 -2.93 10.77 -12.53
CA LEU A 192 -1.64 10.38 -13.08
C LEU A 192 -1.59 8.87 -13.35
N VAL A 193 -2.05 8.05 -12.40
CA VAL A 193 -2.10 6.59 -12.56
C VAL A 193 -3.06 6.21 -13.69
N ASN A 194 -4.24 6.82 -13.74
CA ASN A 194 -5.24 6.50 -14.74
C ASN A 194 -4.73 6.76 -16.16
N THR A 195 -4.23 7.98 -16.40
CA THR A 195 -3.73 8.41 -17.72
C THR A 195 -2.44 7.71 -18.13
N THR A 196 -1.56 7.42 -17.17
CA THR A 196 -0.23 6.85 -17.46
C THR A 196 -0.25 5.32 -17.56
N LEU A 197 -1.15 4.67 -16.83
CA LEU A 197 -1.20 3.21 -16.70
C LEU A 197 -2.56 2.64 -17.10
N ILE A 198 -3.65 2.98 -16.39
CA ILE A 198 -4.94 2.28 -16.54
C ILE A 198 -5.47 2.38 -17.98
N GLU A 199 -5.54 3.57 -18.56
CA GLU A 199 -6.03 3.78 -19.94
C GLU A 199 -5.20 3.03 -21.00
N ARG A 200 -3.94 2.70 -20.68
CA ARG A 200 -2.99 2.06 -21.59
C ARG A 200 -2.96 0.54 -21.47
N PHE A 201 -3.22 0.01 -20.28
CA PHE A 201 -3.05 -1.42 -19.98
C PHE A 201 -4.35 -2.15 -19.63
N ASP A 202 -5.41 -1.45 -19.23
CA ASP A 202 -6.69 -2.07 -18.89
C ASP A 202 -7.43 -2.60 -20.13
N HIS A 203 -8.02 -3.78 -19.98
CA HIS A 203 -8.69 -4.54 -21.05
C HIS A 203 -7.80 -4.78 -22.29
N ARG A 204 -6.50 -4.98 -22.09
CA ARG A 204 -5.52 -5.25 -23.17
C ARG A 204 -4.95 -6.66 -23.11
N HIS A 205 -4.46 -7.13 -24.25
CA HIS A 205 -3.48 -8.21 -24.31
C HIS A 205 -2.07 -7.60 -24.27
N LEU A 206 -1.35 -7.75 -23.15
CA LEU A 206 -0.07 -7.07 -22.90
C LEU A 206 0.94 -7.29 -24.04
N ASN A 207 1.06 -8.52 -24.56
CA ASN A 207 2.02 -8.79 -25.64
C ASN A 207 1.65 -8.24 -27.02
N GLU A 208 0.38 -7.91 -27.26
CA GLU A 208 -0.10 -7.58 -28.61
C GLU A 208 -0.49 -6.10 -28.71
N ASP A 209 -1.02 -5.54 -27.62
CA ASP A 209 -1.60 -4.19 -27.59
C ASP A 209 -0.67 -3.15 -26.94
N THR A 210 0.48 -3.56 -26.39
CA THR A 210 1.39 -2.66 -25.66
C THR A 210 2.79 -2.69 -26.24
N VAL A 211 3.43 -1.52 -26.28
CA VAL A 211 4.80 -1.39 -26.80
C VAL A 211 5.82 -1.94 -25.81
N GLU A 212 5.51 -1.88 -24.51
CA GLU A 212 6.40 -2.28 -23.42
C GLU A 212 6.59 -3.79 -23.31
N PHE A 213 5.59 -4.58 -23.70
CA PHE A 213 5.61 -6.04 -23.64
C PHE A 213 5.43 -6.71 -25.00
N GLY A 214 5.45 -5.91 -26.07
CA GLY A 214 5.37 -6.36 -27.46
C GLY A 214 6.47 -7.37 -27.81
N CYS A 215 6.26 -8.16 -28.86
CA CYS A 215 7.21 -9.18 -29.31
C CYS A 215 8.64 -8.66 -29.51
N ASP A 216 8.80 -7.42 -29.99
CA ASP A 216 10.10 -6.79 -30.25
C ASP A 216 10.71 -6.09 -29.02
N SER A 217 9.98 -6.02 -27.90
CA SER A 217 10.45 -5.32 -26.69
C SER A 217 11.55 -6.09 -25.94
N GLY A 218 11.63 -7.40 -26.14
CA GLY A 218 12.44 -8.31 -25.31
C GLY A 218 12.00 -8.38 -23.84
N CYS A 219 10.84 -7.80 -23.49
CA CYS A 219 10.33 -7.70 -22.13
C CYS A 219 9.08 -8.56 -21.95
N ASN A 220 9.22 -9.65 -21.20
CA ASN A 220 8.12 -10.57 -20.93
C ASN A 220 7.23 -10.00 -19.80
N PRO A 221 5.89 -9.99 -19.89
CA PRO A 221 4.98 -9.41 -18.88
C PRO A 221 4.85 -10.28 -17.60
N THR A 222 5.96 -10.75 -17.06
CA THR A 222 6.02 -11.29 -15.68
C THR A 222 5.64 -10.20 -14.68
N VAL A 223 5.05 -10.55 -13.54
CA VAL A 223 4.64 -9.57 -12.50
C VAL A 223 5.78 -8.65 -12.06
N GLU A 224 7.02 -9.15 -12.04
CA GLU A 224 8.23 -8.38 -11.74
C GLU A 224 8.50 -7.29 -12.78
N ASN A 225 8.43 -7.66 -14.07
CA ASN A 225 8.58 -6.70 -15.17
C ASN A 225 7.43 -5.70 -15.25
N ILE A 226 6.19 -6.12 -14.95
CA ILE A 226 5.05 -5.20 -14.89
C ILE A 226 5.29 -4.14 -13.80
N ALA A 227 5.71 -4.56 -12.59
CA ALA A 227 6.03 -3.61 -11.51
C ALA A 227 7.13 -2.63 -11.91
N ARG A 228 8.21 -3.11 -12.55
CA ARG A 228 9.31 -2.27 -13.05
C ARG A 228 8.86 -1.28 -14.12
N VAL A 229 8.19 -1.76 -15.17
CA VAL A 229 7.71 -0.92 -16.28
C VAL A 229 6.73 0.14 -15.78
N PHE A 230 5.79 -0.24 -14.91
CA PHE A 230 4.82 0.71 -14.37
C PHE A 230 5.48 1.77 -13.49
N TYR A 231 6.50 1.39 -12.71
CA TYR A 231 7.32 2.35 -11.97
C TYR A 231 8.06 3.31 -12.91
N GLU A 232 8.73 2.79 -13.94
CA GLU A 232 9.51 3.60 -14.90
C GLU A 232 8.64 4.59 -15.68
N LEU A 233 7.41 4.21 -16.02
CA LEU A 233 6.42 5.09 -16.66
C LEU A 233 5.86 6.14 -15.70
N LEU A 234 5.52 5.76 -14.46
CA LEU A 234 4.83 6.62 -13.51
C LEU A 234 5.78 7.57 -12.75
N ALA A 235 7.02 7.16 -12.49
CA ALA A 235 7.99 7.98 -11.74
C ALA A 235 8.22 9.39 -12.32
N PRO A 236 8.48 9.58 -13.64
CA PRO A 236 8.73 10.92 -14.19
C PRO A 236 7.51 11.83 -14.16
N VAL A 237 6.30 11.29 -14.34
CA VAL A 237 5.06 12.09 -14.28
C VAL A 237 4.74 12.51 -12.85
N VAL A 238 4.98 11.63 -11.86
CA VAL A 238 4.83 11.96 -10.44
C VAL A 238 5.86 13.01 -10.02
N ALA A 239 7.11 12.88 -10.45
CA ALA A 239 8.16 13.87 -10.21
C ALA A 239 7.80 15.24 -10.78
N SER A 240 7.28 15.28 -12.01
CA SER A 240 6.86 16.53 -12.67
C SER A 240 5.69 17.20 -11.95
N ALA A 241 4.85 16.42 -11.25
CA ALA A 241 3.74 16.93 -10.44
C ALA A 241 4.15 17.34 -9.00
N GLY A 242 5.44 17.22 -8.64
CA GLY A 242 5.96 17.63 -7.33
C GLY A 242 5.92 16.53 -6.26
N GLY A 243 5.69 15.27 -6.63
CA GLY A 243 5.81 14.10 -5.74
C GLY A 243 7.06 13.28 -6.03
N ARG A 244 7.22 12.15 -5.34
CA ARG A 244 8.24 11.14 -5.67
C ARG A 244 7.69 9.73 -5.56
N LEU A 245 7.69 8.97 -6.66
CA LEU A 245 7.30 7.56 -6.61
C LEU A 245 8.39 6.76 -5.89
N ARG A 246 8.03 6.05 -4.82
CA ARG A 246 8.94 5.23 -4.01
C ARG A 246 9.02 3.80 -4.48
N SER A 247 7.88 3.23 -4.79
CA SER A 247 7.74 1.86 -5.23
C SER A 247 6.42 1.70 -5.97
N MET A 248 6.39 0.72 -6.86
CA MET A 248 5.19 0.17 -7.47
C MET A 248 5.07 -1.28 -7.01
N THR A 249 3.97 -1.64 -6.36
CA THR A 249 3.64 -3.04 -6.09
C THR A 249 2.56 -3.49 -7.05
N VAL A 250 2.74 -4.66 -7.66
CA VAL A 250 1.77 -5.28 -8.57
C VAL A 250 1.43 -6.66 -8.04
N TRP A 251 0.14 -6.94 -7.86
CA TRP A 251 -0.39 -8.25 -7.57
C TRP A 251 -0.97 -8.84 -8.84
N GLU A 252 -0.43 -9.99 -9.26
CA GLU A 252 -1.02 -10.82 -10.30
C GLU A 252 -2.23 -11.59 -9.74
N THR A 253 -2.13 -12.01 -8.48
CA THR A 253 -3.22 -12.64 -7.73
C THR A 253 -3.14 -12.22 -6.26
N ASP A 254 -4.14 -12.56 -5.43
CA ASP A 254 -4.10 -12.33 -3.98
C ASP A 254 -2.90 -12.99 -3.27
N ARG A 255 -2.24 -13.94 -3.92
CA ARG A 255 -1.11 -14.71 -3.36
C ARG A 255 0.23 -14.42 -4.03
N THR A 256 0.25 -13.65 -5.10
CA THR A 256 1.47 -13.40 -5.90
C THR A 256 1.58 -11.92 -6.20
N SER A 257 2.69 -11.32 -5.78
CA SER A 257 3.00 -9.91 -6.04
C SER A 257 4.49 -9.66 -6.17
N ALA A 258 4.85 -8.59 -6.87
CA ALA A 258 6.20 -8.03 -6.91
C ALA A 258 6.18 -6.53 -6.61
N THR A 259 7.23 -6.04 -5.97
CA THR A 259 7.43 -4.60 -5.68
C THR A 259 8.73 -4.12 -6.31
N PHE A 260 8.70 -2.97 -6.98
CA PHE A 260 9.87 -2.34 -7.59
C PHE A 260 9.89 -0.81 -7.42
N PRO A 261 11.02 -0.19 -7.03
CA PRO A 261 12.11 -0.83 -6.29
C PRO A 261 11.63 -1.30 -4.90
N ALA A 262 12.32 -2.28 -4.33
CA ALA A 262 12.02 -2.85 -3.01
C ALA A 262 12.79 -2.15 -1.88
#